data_AF-A0A2S8AE00-F1
#
_entry.id   AF-A0A2S8AE00-F1
#
_cell.length_a   1.000
_cell.length_b   1.000
_cell.length_c   1.000
_cell.angle_alpha   90.00
_cell.angle_beta   90.00
_cell.angle_gamma   90.00
#
_symmetry.space_group_name_H-M   'P 1'
#
loop_
_entity.id
_entity.type
_entity.pdbx_description
1 polymer ?
#
loop_
_entity_poly.entity_id
_entity_poly.type
_entity_poly.pdbx_seq_one_letter_code
_entity_poly.pdbx_strand_id
1 'polypeptide(L)' 'MKKIFLANFIAFIIGIYFIVRAFFWYINKNGNLEQNKFFASIYLGIGIIAILIQIIVNYIKRKK' A
#
# COMPACT_ATOMS: atom_id res chain seq x y z
N MET A 1 16.93 -13.95 13.66
CA MET A 1 16.77 -12.74 12.81
C MET A 1 15.99 -12.91 11.50
N LYS A 2 15.52 -14.10 11.05
CA LYS A 2 15.04 -14.24 9.64
C LYS A 2 13.51 -14.26 9.40
N LYS A 3 12.69 -14.88 10.26
CA LYS A 3 11.26 -15.10 9.96
C LYS A 3 10.39 -13.82 10.03
N ILE A 4 10.58 -12.98 11.05
CA ILE A 4 9.79 -11.74 11.22
C ILE A 4 10.10 -10.72 10.11
N PHE A 5 11.36 -10.63 9.69
CA PHE A 5 11.75 -9.77 8.58
C PHE A 5 11.13 -10.22 7.25
N LEU A 6 11.16 -11.54 6.98
CA LEU A 6 10.56 -12.10 5.78
C LEU A 6 9.03 -11.91 5.74
N ALA A 7 8.35 -12.12 6.88
CA ALA A 7 6.91 -11.88 6.98
C ALA A 7 6.54 -10.40 6.71
N ASN A 8 7.31 -9.46 7.27
CA ASN A 8 7.12 -8.04 7.01
C ASN A 8 7.39 -7.66 5.55
N PHE A 9 8.38 -8.28 4.92
CA PHE A 9 8.70 -8.08 3.51
C PHE A 9 7.61 -8.62 2.58
N ILE A 10 7.07 -9.81 2.89
CA ILE A 10 5.94 -10.39 2.15
C ILE A 10 4.69 -9.52 2.31
N ALA A 11 4.39 -9.07 3.53
CA ALA A 11 3.26 -8.16 3.78
C ALA A 11 3.39 -6.84 3.01
N PHE A 12 4.63 -6.31 2.89
CA PHE A 12 4.92 -5.12 2.09
C PHE A 12 4.65 -5.33 0.60
N ILE A 13 5.13 -6.44 0.01
CA ILE A 13 4.87 -6.77 -1.41
C ILE A 13 3.37 -6.97 -1.68
N ILE A 14 2.67 -7.68 -0.78
CA ILE A 14 1.22 -7.88 -0.87
C ILE A 14 0.49 -6.53 -0.82
N GLY A 15 0.89 -5.63 0.08
CA GLY A 15 0.35 -4.28 0.18
C GLY A 15 0.48 -3.50 -1.12
N ILE A 16 1.69 -3.47 -1.71
CA ILE A 16 1.92 -2.82 -3.01
C ILE A 16 1.03 -3.42 -4.10
N TYR A 17 0.95 -4.75 -4.19
CA TYR A 17 0.12 -5.43 -5.17
C TYR A 17 -1.36 -5.00 -5.07
N PHE A 18 -1.91 -4.98 -3.85
CA PHE A 18 -3.31 -4.57 -3.65
C PHE A 18 -3.55 -3.10 -3.98
N ILE A 19 -2.60 -2.23 -3.67
CA ILE A 19 -2.69 -0.80 -4.00
C ILE A 19 -2.74 -0.60 -5.53
N VAL A 20 -1.82 -1.23 -6.26
CA VAL A 20 -1.76 -1.14 -7.73
C VAL A 20 -2.98 -1.78 -8.36
N ARG A 21 -3.39 -2.97 -7.89
CA ARG A 21 -4.58 -3.67 -8.38
C ARG A 21 -5.85 -2.83 -8.14
N ALA A 22 -5.98 -2.20 -6.98
CA ALA A 22 -7.11 -1.34 -6.67
C ALA A 22 -7.14 -0.11 -7.59
N PHE A 23 -5.99 0.50 -7.87
CA PHE A 23 -5.88 1.62 -8.81
C PHE A 23 -6.40 1.25 -10.21
N PHE A 24 -5.93 0.14 -10.77
CA PHE A 24 -6.40 -0.33 -12.09
C PHE A 24 -7.86 -0.79 -12.07
N TRP A 25 -8.31 -1.44 -10.99
CA TRP A 25 -9.71 -1.85 -10.85
C TRP A 25 -10.65 -0.65 -10.83
N TYR A 26 -10.29 0.42 -10.10
CA TYR A 26 -11.09 1.64 -10.08
C TYR A 26 -11.12 2.32 -11.45
N ILE A 27 -9.97 2.44 -12.14
CA ILE A 27 -9.90 3.06 -13.47
C ILE A 27 -10.74 2.31 -14.51
N ASN A 28 -10.75 0.97 -14.46
CA ASN A 28 -11.46 0.13 -15.43
C ASN A 28 -12.91 -0.19 -15.00
N LYS A 29 -13.38 0.35 -13.89
CA LYS A 29 -14.76 0.13 -13.43
C LYS A 29 -15.71 0.98 -14.28
N ASN A 30 -16.78 0.37 -14.81
CA ASN A 30 -17.84 1.11 -15.50
C ASN A 30 -18.41 2.21 -14.59
N GLY A 31 -18.37 3.47 -15.04
CA GLY A 31 -18.74 4.65 -14.25
C GLY A 31 -18.05 5.93 -14.74
N ASN A 32 -18.16 7.02 -13.97
CA ASN A 32 -17.48 8.28 -14.30
C ASN A 32 -15.95 8.11 -14.15
N LEU A 33 -15.24 8.20 -15.27
CA LEU A 33 -13.79 7.99 -15.37
C LEU A 33 -12.99 8.95 -14.48
N GLU A 34 -13.40 10.22 -14.38
CA GLU A 34 -12.69 11.22 -13.57
C GLU A 34 -12.83 10.92 -12.08
N GLN A 35 -14.04 10.60 -11.63
CA GLN A 35 -14.32 10.25 -10.25
C GLN A 35 -13.57 8.96 -9.85
N ASN A 36 -13.53 7.99 -10.74
CA ASN A 36 -12.78 6.74 -10.54
C ASN A 36 -11.27 6.97 -10.42
N LYS A 37 -10.69 7.84 -11.27
CA LYS A 37 -9.27 8.23 -11.19
C LYS A 37 -8.96 9.00 -9.89
N PHE A 38 -9.89 9.84 -9.42
CA PHE A 38 -9.75 10.57 -8.17
C PHE A 38 -9.68 9.62 -6.97
N PHE A 39 -10.64 8.69 -6.85
CA PHE A 39 -10.62 7.69 -5.78
C PHE A 39 -9.40 6.77 -5.87
N ALA A 40 -9.03 6.33 -7.07
CA ALA A 40 -7.82 5.53 -7.29
C ALA A 40 -6.56 6.22 -6.75
N SER A 41 -6.43 7.53 -7.00
CA SER A 41 -5.31 8.36 -6.50
C SER A 41 -5.32 8.49 -4.97
N ILE A 42 -6.50 8.66 -4.36
CA ILE A 42 -6.63 8.70 -2.89
C ILE A 42 -6.20 7.36 -2.27
N TYR A 43 -6.69 6.23 -2.79
CA TYR A 43 -6.34 4.91 -2.28
C TYR A 43 -4.85 4.59 -2.45
N LEU A 44 -4.26 5.02 -3.57
CA LEU A 44 -2.81 4.95 -3.80
C LEU A 44 -2.04 5.74 -2.71
N GLY A 45 -2.46 6.98 -2.44
CA GLY A 45 -1.86 7.82 -1.41
C GLY A 45 -1.93 7.23 -0.01
N ILE A 46 -3.11 6.73 0.41
CA ILE A 46 -3.30 6.05 1.70
C ILE A 46 -2.38 4.83 1.82
N GLY A 47 -2.27 4.05 0.75
CA GLY A 47 -1.38 2.88 0.70
C GLY A 47 0.11 3.22 0.89
N ILE A 48 0.57 4.29 0.22
CA ILE A 48 1.95 4.79 0.39
C ILE A 48 2.18 5.26 1.84
N ILE A 49 1.24 5.99 2.42
CA ILE A 49 1.34 6.45 3.82
C ILE A 49 1.43 5.27 4.80
N ALA A 50 0.58 4.25 4.61
CA ALA A 50 0.60 3.06 5.46
C ALA A 50 1.96 2.33 5.42
N ILE A 51 2.55 2.22 4.23
CA ILE A 51 3.89 1.69 4.03
C ILE A 51 4.95 2.50 4.80
N LEU A 52 4.91 3.83 4.68
CA LEU A 52 5.86 4.72 5.34
C LEU A 52 5.77 4.58 6.86
N ILE A 53 4.56 4.57 7.41
CA ILE A 53 4.32 4.35 8.84
C ILE A 53 4.89 3.01 9.28
N GLN A 54 4.67 1.94 8.53
CA GLN A 54 5.20 0.61 8.86
C GLN A 54 6.74 0.59 8.89
N ILE A 55 7.39 1.25 7.93
CA ILE A 55 8.85 1.40 7.89
C ILE A 55 9.34 2.16 9.12
N ILE A 56 8.71 3.31 9.43
CA ILE A 56 9.06 4.15 10.59
C ILE A 56 8.90 3.38 11.90
N VAL A 57 7.76 2.72 12.11
CA VAL A 57 7.50 1.93 13.33
C VAL A 57 8.52 0.79 13.48
N ASN A 58 8.83 0.08 12.40
CA ASN A 58 9.86 -0.96 12.42
C ASN A 58 11.26 -0.40 12.73
N TYR A 59 11.59 0.77 12.20
CA TYR A 59 12.85 1.44 12.49
C TYR A 59 12.95 1.86 13.96
N ILE A 60 11.90 2.48 14.51
CA ILE A 60 11.83 2.86 15.92
C ILE A 60 11.98 1.62 16.83
N LYS A 61 11.27 0.54 16.52
CA LYS A 61 11.35 -0.72 17.28
C LYS A 61 12.73 -1.38 17.25
N ARG A 62 13.53 -1.16 16.21
CA ARG A 62 14.91 -1.69 16.11
C ARG A 62 15.93 -0.87 16.90
N LYS A 63 15.62 0.39 17.21
CA LYS A 63 16.53 1.31 17.92
C LYS A 63 16.36 1.25 19.44
N LYS A 64 15.21 0.78 19.92
CA LYS A 64 14.99 0.36 21.32
C LYS A 64 15.50 -1.06 21.52
#